data_AF-A0A9N7Y832-F1
#
_entry.id   AF-A0A9N7Y832-F1
#
_cell.length_a   1.000
_cell.length_b   1.000
_cell.length_c   1.000
_cell.angle_alpha   90.00
_cell.angle_beta   90.00
_cell.angle_gamma   90.00
#
_symmetry.space_group_name_H-M   'P 1'
#
loop_
_entity.id
_entity.type
_entity.pdbx_description
1 polymer ?
#
loop_
_entity_poly.entity_id
_entity_poly.type
_entity_poly.pdbx_seq_one_letter_code
_entity_poly.pdbx_strand_id
1 'polypeptide(L)'
;MCTSPRPPVTKSHITVEFVIWILDPEGTRPSSALRVCGRTTPGQETSTSAARAPHTDCDMEEEGAPVDGEVETTFAAETYAAESMAADLDPWIVFDCRKNPRSEFDDWLETNRPSQVYRHGDEESGVSPVGWIAVLGPDHGPSGSDVMGLQDSWDKLLGSGRSVSFETVKELALNHRVLSGKWLMHLDSGFKLDNAWECVARATLDGKISMVKVSAFDPKGDPQQVICCYNENFTDESEVIRLDSAIRATGVKCSLSYKPDVYTHLGIYRRNRWKLCPTIYESKFDLECVPRRSHVTNKVTNLEVT
;
A
#
# COMPACT_ATOMS: atom_id res chain seq x y z
N MET A 1 19.83 52.31 -41.10
CA MET A 1 20.46 51.12 -40.50
C MET A 1 19.48 50.54 -39.50
N CYS A 2 18.83 49.44 -39.85
CA CYS A 2 17.88 48.73 -39.00
C CYS A 2 18.66 47.80 -38.05
N THR A 3 18.39 47.87 -36.74
CA THR A 3 18.86 46.87 -35.78
C THR A 3 17.66 46.07 -35.28
N SER A 4 17.65 44.79 -35.64
CA SER A 4 16.65 43.80 -35.23
C SER A 4 16.81 43.43 -33.74
N PRO A 5 15.72 43.15 -33.00
CA PRO A 5 15.81 42.67 -31.63
C PRO A 5 16.22 41.17 -31.59
N ARG A 6 17.02 40.81 -30.58
CA ARG A 6 17.45 39.42 -30.29
C ARG A 6 16.24 38.52 -29.93
N PRO A 7 16.28 37.22 -30.27
CA PRO A 7 15.23 36.28 -29.87
C PRO A 7 15.33 35.95 -28.36
N PRO A 8 14.21 35.61 -27.70
CA PRO A 8 14.21 35.23 -26.30
C PRO A 8 14.84 33.85 -26.10
N VAL A 9 15.63 33.72 -25.03
CA VAL A 9 16.20 32.45 -24.57
C VAL A 9 15.05 31.58 -24.05
N THR A 10 14.77 30.47 -24.72
CA THR A 10 13.86 29.44 -24.24
C THR A 10 14.51 28.71 -23.07
N LYS A 11 13.94 28.82 -21.86
CA LYS A 11 14.28 27.96 -20.73
C LYS A 11 13.80 26.55 -21.05
N SER A 12 14.72 25.64 -21.32
CA SER A 12 14.45 24.21 -21.41
C SER A 12 14.06 23.68 -20.03
N HIS A 13 12.84 23.14 -19.90
CA HIS A 13 12.44 22.38 -18.73
C HIS A 13 13.31 21.13 -18.62
N ILE A 14 14.00 20.96 -17.49
CA ILE A 14 14.66 19.70 -17.13
C ILE A 14 13.68 18.94 -16.26
N THR A 15 13.09 17.88 -16.81
CA THR A 15 12.35 16.88 -16.03
C THR A 15 13.38 15.90 -15.46
N VAL A 16 13.42 15.77 -14.13
CA VAL A 16 14.21 14.71 -13.48
C VAL A 16 13.29 13.51 -13.32
N GLU A 17 13.46 12.50 -14.17
CA GLU A 17 12.75 11.22 -14.03
C GLU A 17 13.55 10.29 -13.10
N PHE A 18 12.94 9.87 -11.99
CA PHE A 18 13.42 8.71 -11.22
C PHE A 18 12.72 7.45 -11.74
N VAL A 19 13.50 6.45 -12.09
CA VAL A 19 13.10 5.17 -12.70
C VAL A 19 13.50 4.08 -11.71
N ILE A 20 12.54 3.52 -10.95
CA ILE A 20 12.83 2.54 -9.87
C ILE A 20 12.09 1.21 -10.14
N TRP A 21 12.84 0.12 -10.22
CA TRP A 21 12.37 -1.24 -10.53
C TRP A 21 11.47 -1.84 -9.44
N ILE A 22 10.34 -2.45 -9.83
CA ILE A 22 9.42 -3.18 -8.95
C ILE A 22 9.79 -4.68 -9.00
N LEU A 23 10.03 -5.33 -7.87
CA LEU A 23 10.19 -6.78 -7.85
C LEU A 23 8.83 -7.48 -7.88
N ASP A 24 8.73 -8.54 -8.68
CA ASP A 24 7.60 -9.48 -8.71
C ASP A 24 7.51 -10.21 -7.34
N PRO A 25 6.33 -10.50 -6.79
CA PRO A 25 6.15 -11.34 -5.59
C PRO A 25 6.89 -12.70 -5.62
N GLU A 26 7.35 -13.18 -6.79
CA GLU A 26 8.16 -14.40 -6.90
C GLU A 26 9.69 -14.21 -6.76
N GLY A 27 10.18 -13.00 -6.49
CA GLY A 27 11.57 -12.74 -6.10
C GLY A 27 12.66 -13.15 -7.10
N THR A 28 12.31 -13.46 -8.35
CA THR A 28 13.24 -14.14 -9.28
C THR A 28 13.80 -13.27 -10.41
N ARG A 29 13.26 -12.07 -10.71
CA ARG A 29 13.84 -11.12 -11.70
C ARG A 29 13.45 -9.66 -11.43
N PRO A 30 14.27 -8.67 -11.84
CA PRO A 30 13.87 -7.26 -11.81
C PRO A 30 12.71 -7.03 -12.78
N SER A 31 11.55 -6.62 -12.26
CA SER A 31 10.43 -6.13 -13.06
C SER A 31 10.39 -4.59 -13.02
N SER A 32 9.77 -4.00 -14.04
CA SER A 32 10.01 -2.66 -14.59
C SER A 32 9.92 -1.45 -13.63
N ALA A 33 10.36 -0.30 -14.14
CA ALA A 33 10.49 0.95 -13.42
C ALA A 33 9.19 1.76 -13.23
N LEU A 34 8.94 2.21 -12.00
CA LEU A 34 7.97 3.25 -11.67
C LEU A 34 8.58 4.64 -11.94
N ARG A 35 7.85 5.51 -12.66
CA ARG A 35 8.23 6.94 -12.85
C ARG A 35 7.54 7.81 -11.80
N VAL A 36 8.32 8.44 -10.93
CA VAL A 36 7.83 9.51 -10.06
C VAL A 36 8.04 10.84 -10.77
N CYS A 37 6.96 11.53 -11.13
CA CYS A 37 7.02 12.78 -11.89
C CYS A 37 6.87 13.98 -10.95
N GLY A 38 7.97 14.66 -10.61
CA GLY A 38 7.97 15.95 -9.91
C GLY A 38 8.26 17.09 -10.89
N ARG A 39 7.48 18.19 -10.84
CA ARG A 39 7.75 19.42 -11.61
C ARG A 39 8.27 20.52 -10.69
N THR A 40 9.38 21.15 -11.05
CA THR A 40 9.88 22.38 -10.41
C THR A 40 9.70 23.59 -11.33
N THR A 41 9.27 24.73 -10.78
CA THR A 41 9.18 26.03 -11.47
C THR A 41 10.28 26.99 -10.99
N PRO A 42 10.83 27.90 -11.85
CA PRO A 42 11.89 28.81 -11.44
C PRO A 42 11.34 30.15 -10.90
N GLY A 43 11.88 30.60 -9.77
CA GLY A 43 11.50 31.83 -9.05
C GLY A 43 11.76 33.15 -9.80
N GLN A 44 11.02 34.18 -9.39
CA GLN A 44 11.15 35.58 -9.84
C GLN A 44 11.94 36.41 -8.81
N GLU A 45 12.92 37.15 -9.31
CA GLU A 45 13.65 38.20 -8.61
C GLU A 45 12.80 39.48 -8.52
N THR A 46 12.75 40.12 -7.34
CA THR A 46 12.30 41.52 -7.20
C THR A 46 13.39 42.36 -6.57
N SER A 47 13.76 43.41 -7.32
CA SER A 47 14.76 44.44 -7.03
C SER A 47 14.35 45.41 -5.92
N THR A 48 15.28 45.75 -5.03
CA THR A 48 15.15 46.83 -4.03
C THR A 48 16.05 48.00 -4.39
N SER A 49 15.55 49.23 -4.26
CA SER A 49 16.31 50.48 -4.34
C SER A 49 16.22 51.25 -3.01
N ALA A 50 17.35 51.84 -2.62
CA ALA A 50 17.68 52.52 -1.35
C ALA A 50 16.89 53.85 -1.13
N ALA A 51 16.88 54.57 0.01
CA ALA A 51 17.83 54.72 1.11
C ALA A 51 17.23 55.49 2.31
N ARG A 52 17.95 55.42 3.45
CA ARG A 52 18.26 56.49 4.45
C ARG A 52 17.41 56.62 5.74
N ALA A 53 18.10 56.44 6.87
CA ALA A 53 17.70 56.64 8.29
C ALA A 53 17.80 58.13 8.73
N PRO A 54 17.49 58.60 9.99
CA PRO A 54 17.76 57.93 11.29
C PRO A 54 16.84 58.22 12.53
N HIS A 55 17.10 57.47 13.63
CA HIS A 55 16.74 57.65 15.07
C HIS A 55 15.24 57.49 15.44
N THR A 56 14.78 56.82 16.51
CA THR A 56 15.21 56.68 17.93
C THR A 56 14.62 55.39 18.57
N ASP A 57 15.20 54.95 19.70
CA ASP A 57 14.77 53.86 20.60
C ASP A 57 13.28 53.80 20.95
N CYS A 58 12.75 52.57 21.11
CA CYS A 58 12.02 52.08 22.30
C CYS A 58 11.51 50.65 22.06
N ASP A 59 11.72 49.79 23.05
CA ASP A 59 11.33 48.38 23.11
C ASP A 59 9.84 48.12 22.84
N MET A 60 9.55 47.08 22.05
CA MET A 60 8.42 46.17 22.28
C MET A 60 8.60 44.88 21.46
N GLU A 61 8.41 43.75 22.14
CA GLU A 61 8.36 42.39 21.58
C GLU A 61 7.23 42.30 20.53
N GLU A 62 7.53 41.82 19.33
CA GLU A 62 6.51 41.54 18.32
C GLU A 62 6.70 40.14 17.73
N GLU A 63 5.59 39.40 17.73
CA GLU A 63 5.45 38.03 17.29
C GLU A 63 5.98 37.81 15.87
N GLY A 64 6.86 36.82 15.72
CA GLY A 64 7.18 36.24 14.43
C GLY A 64 6.02 35.37 13.95
N ALA A 65 5.17 35.93 13.10
CA ALA A 65 4.23 35.16 12.29
C ALA A 65 5.01 34.08 11.50
N PRO A 66 4.58 32.80 11.49
CA PRO A 66 5.23 31.81 10.66
C PRO A 66 4.91 32.11 9.20
N VAL A 67 5.98 32.31 8.44
CA VAL A 67 6.02 32.35 6.98
C VAL A 67 5.23 31.15 6.44
N ASP A 68 4.16 31.43 5.68
CA ASP A 68 3.44 30.44 4.88
C ASP A 68 4.38 29.86 3.82
N GLY A 69 5.16 28.87 4.24
CA GLY A 69 5.73 27.90 3.32
C GLY A 69 4.57 27.07 2.80
N GLU A 70 4.26 27.18 1.51
CA GLU A 70 3.40 26.24 0.82
C GLU A 70 4.00 24.84 1.00
N VAL A 71 3.50 24.12 2.02
CA VAL A 71 3.75 22.69 2.17
C VAL A 71 3.10 22.06 0.95
N GLU A 72 3.92 21.69 -0.02
CA GLU A 72 3.54 20.84 -1.13
C GLU A 72 2.90 19.59 -0.52
N THR A 73 1.56 19.54 -0.50
CA THR A 73 0.82 18.53 0.24
C THR A 73 1.00 17.20 -0.46
N THR A 74 2.07 16.47 -0.13
CA THR A 74 2.19 15.05 -0.46
C THR A 74 0.93 14.38 0.07
N PHE A 75 0.08 13.86 -0.81
CA PHE A 75 -1.09 13.13 -0.36
C PHE A 75 -0.59 11.94 0.45
N ALA A 76 -1.16 11.71 1.65
CA ALA A 76 -0.74 10.58 2.50
C ALA A 76 -0.78 9.23 1.74
N ALA A 77 -1.61 9.11 0.69
CA ALA A 77 -1.64 7.96 -0.20
C ALA A 77 -0.30 7.64 -0.87
N GLU A 78 0.49 8.64 -1.27
CA GLU A 78 1.79 8.47 -1.93
C GLU A 78 2.82 7.92 -0.94
N THR A 79 2.80 8.40 0.30
CA THR A 79 3.62 7.85 1.40
C THR A 79 3.29 6.38 1.64
N TYR A 80 2.00 6.01 1.76
CA TYR A 80 1.61 4.60 1.94
C TYR A 80 1.98 3.71 0.75
N ALA A 81 1.90 4.24 -0.48
CA ALA A 81 2.33 3.53 -1.65
C ALA A 81 3.85 3.28 -1.62
N ALA A 82 4.64 4.30 -1.27
CA ALA A 82 6.08 4.20 -1.13
C ALA A 82 6.50 3.20 -0.04
N GLU A 83 5.87 3.26 1.13
CA GLU A 83 6.12 2.32 2.24
C GLU A 83 5.79 0.87 1.84
N SER A 84 4.65 0.66 1.16
CA SER A 84 4.26 -0.65 0.66
C SER A 84 5.26 -1.20 -0.34
N MET A 85 5.73 -0.37 -1.29
CA MET A 85 6.74 -0.76 -2.26
C MET A 85 8.08 -1.08 -1.59
N ALA A 86 8.51 -0.27 -0.60
CA ALA A 86 9.73 -0.54 0.14
C ALA A 86 9.68 -1.88 0.88
N ALA A 87 8.55 -2.22 1.51
CA ALA A 87 8.36 -3.52 2.15
C ALA A 87 8.37 -4.69 1.14
N ASP A 88 7.88 -4.49 -0.08
CA ASP A 88 7.90 -5.54 -1.10
C ASP A 88 9.31 -5.72 -1.72
N LEU A 89 10.21 -4.73 -1.62
CA LEU A 89 11.61 -4.82 -2.10
C LEU A 89 12.56 -5.51 -1.11
N ASP A 90 12.26 -5.46 0.18
CA ASP A 90 13.07 -6.11 1.21
C ASP A 90 12.84 -7.63 1.26
N PRO A 91 13.77 -8.42 1.82
CA PRO A 91 13.59 -9.87 1.96
C PRO A 91 12.33 -10.26 2.75
N TRP A 92 11.71 -11.36 2.36
CA TRP A 92 10.57 -11.94 3.06
C TRP A 92 10.97 -13.20 3.82
N ILE A 93 10.37 -13.40 4.98
CA ILE A 93 10.40 -14.69 5.68
C ILE A 93 9.21 -15.51 5.16
N VAL A 94 9.48 -16.58 4.43
CA VAL A 94 8.43 -17.35 3.74
C VAL A 94 8.43 -18.81 4.18
N PHE A 95 7.25 -19.32 4.54
CA PHE A 95 6.97 -20.75 4.59
C PHE A 95 6.18 -21.15 3.35
N ASP A 96 6.80 -21.92 2.45
CA ASP A 96 6.17 -22.39 1.22
C ASP A 96 5.70 -23.83 1.42
N CYS A 97 4.40 -24.07 1.55
CA CYS A 97 3.85 -25.40 1.84
C CYS A 97 4.16 -26.45 0.76
N ARG A 98 4.60 -26.01 -0.43
CA ARG A 98 5.00 -26.87 -1.55
C ARG A 98 6.47 -27.30 -1.43
N LYS A 99 7.28 -26.59 -0.65
CA LYS A 99 8.73 -26.79 -0.50
C LYS A 99 9.15 -27.22 0.90
N ASN A 100 8.45 -26.75 1.93
CA ASN A 100 8.75 -26.99 3.32
C ASN A 100 7.90 -28.12 3.91
N PRO A 101 8.49 -29.07 4.65
CA PRO A 101 7.74 -30.10 5.35
C PRO A 101 6.78 -29.52 6.39
N ARG A 102 5.55 -30.03 6.41
CA ARG A 102 4.52 -29.61 7.39
C ARG A 102 4.98 -29.75 8.85
N SER A 103 5.84 -30.72 9.16
CA SER A 103 6.37 -30.95 10.52
C SER A 103 7.23 -29.82 11.05
N GLU A 104 7.81 -28.98 10.19
CA GLU A 104 8.66 -27.84 10.58
C GLU A 104 7.84 -26.57 10.87
N PHE A 105 6.53 -26.60 10.59
CA PHE A 105 5.70 -25.39 10.62
C PHE A 105 5.55 -24.79 12.02
N ASP A 106 5.44 -25.61 13.05
CA ASP A 106 5.28 -25.13 14.43
C ASP A 106 6.55 -24.42 14.92
N ASP A 107 7.72 -25.01 14.69
CA ASP A 107 9.02 -24.40 15.01
C ASP A 107 9.25 -23.11 14.21
N TRP A 108 8.80 -23.09 12.94
CA TRP A 108 8.87 -21.90 12.11
C TRP A 108 7.97 -20.77 12.61
N LEU A 109 6.73 -21.06 13.02
CA LEU A 109 5.82 -20.06 13.60
C LEU A 109 6.40 -19.46 14.88
N GLU A 110 6.96 -20.32 15.74
CA GLU A 110 7.55 -19.90 17.01
C GLU A 110 8.77 -18.99 16.82
N THR A 111 9.60 -19.29 15.82
CA THR A 111 10.80 -18.49 15.51
C THR A 111 10.46 -17.17 14.81
N ASN A 112 9.35 -17.11 14.09
CA ASN A 112 8.99 -15.98 13.21
C ASN A 112 7.70 -15.28 13.65
N ARG A 113 7.51 -15.12 14.97
CA ARG A 113 6.36 -14.40 15.53
C ARG A 113 6.35 -12.95 15.02
N PRO A 114 5.26 -12.47 14.39
CA PRO A 114 5.23 -11.14 13.78
C PRO A 114 5.49 -10.00 14.77
N SER A 115 5.12 -10.16 16.04
CA SER A 115 5.41 -9.17 17.09
C SER A 115 6.91 -9.06 17.45
N GLN A 116 7.74 -10.00 17.00
CA GLN A 116 9.17 -10.10 17.34
C GLN A 116 10.09 -9.97 16.12
N VAL A 117 9.53 -9.96 14.91
CA VAL A 117 10.29 -9.76 13.67
C VAL A 117 10.26 -8.28 13.31
N TYR A 118 11.42 -7.62 13.32
CA TYR A 118 11.52 -6.17 13.13
C TYR A 118 11.68 -5.78 11.66
N ARG A 119 10.98 -4.73 11.25
CA ARG A 119 10.95 -4.22 9.86
C ARG A 119 12.33 -3.85 9.32
N HIS A 120 13.14 -3.17 10.13
CA HIS A 120 14.44 -2.62 9.71
C HIS A 120 15.62 -3.50 10.09
N GLY A 121 15.40 -4.63 10.77
CA GLY A 121 16.48 -5.44 11.32
C GLY A 121 17.34 -4.67 12.32
N ASP A 122 18.57 -5.14 12.48
CA ASP A 122 19.61 -4.53 13.30
C ASP A 122 20.96 -4.81 12.63
N GLU A 123 21.46 -3.82 11.86
CA GLU A 123 22.71 -3.95 11.12
C GLU A 123 23.91 -4.26 12.03
N GLU A 124 23.92 -3.74 13.26
CA GLU A 124 25.02 -3.93 14.21
C GLU A 124 25.09 -5.39 14.69
N SER A 125 23.92 -6.02 14.84
CA SER A 125 23.79 -7.45 15.16
C SER A 125 23.74 -8.35 13.92
N GLY A 126 23.86 -7.80 12.71
CA GLY A 126 23.81 -8.54 11.44
C GLY A 126 22.42 -9.05 11.04
N VAL A 127 21.36 -8.50 11.63
CA VAL A 127 19.97 -8.89 11.33
C VAL A 127 19.47 -8.04 10.16
N SER A 128 19.10 -8.71 9.06
CA SER A 128 18.61 -8.06 7.84
C SER A 128 17.20 -7.46 8.03
N PRO A 129 16.82 -6.42 7.25
CA PRO A 129 15.45 -5.94 7.20
C PRO A 129 14.50 -7.02 6.68
N VAL A 130 13.27 -6.99 7.16
CA VAL A 130 12.21 -7.92 6.75
C VAL A 130 11.02 -7.11 6.28
N GLY A 131 10.65 -7.28 5.01
CA GLY A 131 9.47 -6.65 4.45
C GLY A 131 8.17 -7.29 4.95
N TRP A 132 8.11 -8.62 4.80
CA TRP A 132 6.93 -9.42 5.12
C TRP A 132 7.29 -10.79 5.67
N ILE A 133 6.37 -11.34 6.45
CA ILE A 133 6.34 -12.75 6.83
C ILE A 133 5.15 -13.36 6.08
N ALA A 134 5.34 -14.47 5.37
CA ALA A 134 4.32 -15.05 4.52
C ALA A 134 4.22 -16.58 4.61
N VAL A 135 3.02 -17.10 4.45
CA VAL A 135 2.75 -18.52 4.22
C VAL A 135 2.09 -18.67 2.85
N LEU A 136 2.65 -19.53 2.00
CA LEU A 136 2.10 -19.85 0.69
C LEU A 136 1.41 -21.20 0.77
N GLY A 137 0.12 -21.24 0.46
CA GLY A 137 -0.70 -22.46 0.50
C GLY A 137 -0.30 -23.48 -0.58
N PRO A 138 -0.79 -24.72 -0.50
CA PRO A 138 -0.47 -25.79 -1.45
C PRO A 138 -0.91 -25.45 -2.89
N ASP A 139 -2.01 -24.72 -3.04
CA ASP A 139 -2.58 -24.32 -4.33
C ASP A 139 -2.02 -22.98 -4.84
N HIS A 140 -1.08 -22.36 -4.11
CA HIS A 140 -0.46 -21.11 -4.55
C HIS A 140 0.32 -21.33 -5.86
N GLY A 141 0.18 -20.41 -6.81
CA GLY A 141 0.85 -20.47 -8.11
C GLY A 141 1.06 -19.07 -8.72
N PRO A 142 1.90 -18.99 -9.76
CA PRO A 142 2.20 -17.72 -10.44
C PRO A 142 0.93 -17.10 -11.01
N SER A 143 0.75 -15.80 -10.81
CA SER A 143 -0.35 -15.06 -11.42
C SER A 143 -0.03 -14.73 -12.89
N GLY A 144 -0.97 -14.94 -13.80
CA GLY A 144 -0.87 -14.51 -15.20
C GLY A 144 -1.17 -13.02 -15.41
N SER A 145 -0.86 -12.17 -14.43
CA SER A 145 -1.25 -10.77 -14.38
C SER A 145 -0.31 -9.87 -15.21
N ASP A 146 -0.88 -8.89 -15.90
CA ASP A 146 -0.15 -7.91 -16.72
C ASP A 146 -0.08 -6.56 -15.98
N VAL A 147 0.74 -6.51 -14.92
CA VAL A 147 0.90 -5.29 -14.11
C VAL A 147 1.52 -4.16 -14.93
N MET A 148 2.40 -4.47 -15.88
CA MET A 148 3.00 -3.46 -16.75
C MET A 148 1.96 -2.78 -17.66
N GLY A 149 1.16 -3.58 -18.38
CA GLY A 149 0.09 -3.04 -19.20
C GLY A 149 -0.97 -2.30 -18.38
N LEU A 150 -1.24 -2.74 -17.14
CA LEU A 150 -2.11 -2.03 -16.21
C LEU A 150 -1.62 -0.60 -15.95
N GLN A 151 -0.32 -0.41 -15.65
CA GLN A 151 0.27 0.92 -15.43
C GLN A 151 0.17 1.79 -16.68
N ASP A 152 0.50 1.24 -17.86
CA ASP A 152 0.40 1.98 -19.12
C ASP A 152 -1.04 2.43 -19.43
N SER A 153 -2.02 1.57 -19.18
CA SER A 153 -3.44 1.90 -19.39
C SER A 153 -3.95 2.88 -18.33
N TRP A 154 -3.42 2.82 -17.12
CA TRP A 154 -3.70 3.79 -16.07
C TRP A 154 -3.19 5.19 -16.43
N ASP A 155 -1.96 5.33 -16.89
CA ASP A 155 -1.40 6.61 -17.34
C ASP A 155 -2.20 7.21 -18.50
N LYS A 156 -2.64 6.36 -19.45
CA LYS A 156 -3.54 6.79 -20.53
C LYS A 156 -4.88 7.27 -20.00
N LEU A 157 -5.47 6.59 -19.00
CA LEU A 157 -6.72 7.02 -18.37
C LEU A 157 -6.54 8.41 -17.73
N LEU A 158 -5.47 8.59 -16.95
CA LEU A 158 -5.16 9.87 -16.31
C LEU A 158 -4.94 10.99 -17.32
N GLY A 159 -4.21 10.71 -18.42
CA GLY A 159 -3.98 11.68 -19.50
C GLY A 159 -5.22 12.02 -20.34
N SER A 160 -6.24 11.15 -20.34
CA SER A 160 -7.47 11.36 -21.11
C SER A 160 -8.45 12.34 -20.48
N GLY A 161 -8.29 12.66 -19.19
CA GLY A 161 -9.24 13.49 -18.43
C GLY A 161 -10.58 12.80 -18.10
N ARG A 162 -10.74 11.51 -18.43
CA ARG A 162 -11.89 10.70 -17.98
C ARG A 162 -11.89 10.60 -16.45
N SER A 163 -13.08 10.47 -15.86
CA SER A 163 -13.21 10.29 -14.42
C SER A 163 -12.63 8.94 -13.95
N VAL A 164 -11.95 9.00 -12.82
CA VAL A 164 -11.47 7.82 -12.09
C VAL A 164 -12.56 7.39 -11.12
N SER A 165 -13.07 6.17 -11.30
CA SER A 165 -14.13 5.54 -10.49
C SER A 165 -13.78 4.08 -10.20
N PHE A 166 -14.57 3.41 -9.35
CA PHE A 166 -14.42 1.97 -9.16
C PHE A 166 -14.59 1.19 -10.47
N GLU A 167 -15.65 1.48 -11.25
CA GLU A 167 -15.88 0.86 -12.56
C GLU A 167 -14.70 1.01 -13.51
N THR A 168 -14.12 2.21 -13.66
CA THR A 168 -12.99 2.39 -14.59
C THR A 168 -11.75 1.64 -14.13
N VAL A 169 -11.49 1.57 -12.83
CA VAL A 169 -10.37 0.77 -12.29
C VAL A 169 -10.64 -0.73 -12.39
N LYS A 170 -11.88 -1.17 -12.19
CA LYS A 170 -12.29 -2.58 -12.36
C LYS A 170 -12.15 -3.02 -13.82
N GLU A 171 -12.52 -2.18 -14.78
CA GLU A 171 -12.30 -2.43 -16.21
C GLU A 171 -10.82 -2.63 -16.52
N LEU A 172 -9.94 -1.76 -15.99
CA LEU A 172 -8.50 -1.93 -16.15
C LEU A 172 -7.99 -3.25 -15.55
N ALA A 173 -8.45 -3.59 -14.35
CA ALA A 173 -8.09 -4.86 -13.70
C ALA A 173 -8.48 -6.08 -14.55
N LEU A 174 -9.69 -6.08 -15.13
CA LEU A 174 -10.18 -7.14 -16.01
C LEU A 174 -9.35 -7.25 -17.30
N ASN A 175 -9.05 -6.12 -17.94
CA ASN A 175 -8.28 -6.09 -19.18
C ASN A 175 -6.85 -6.61 -19.02
N HIS A 176 -6.27 -6.42 -17.84
CA HIS A 176 -4.88 -6.79 -17.54
C HIS A 176 -4.75 -8.00 -16.59
N ARG A 177 -5.85 -8.68 -16.28
CA ARG A 177 -5.88 -9.87 -15.39
C ARG A 177 -5.24 -9.63 -14.01
N VAL A 178 -5.32 -8.40 -13.50
CA VAL A 178 -4.87 -8.04 -12.14
C VAL A 178 -6.07 -8.19 -11.20
N LEU A 179 -6.45 -9.44 -10.94
CA LEU A 179 -7.72 -9.80 -10.31
C LEU A 179 -7.61 -10.21 -8.85
N SER A 180 -6.41 -10.42 -8.32
CA SER A 180 -6.26 -10.78 -6.91
C SER A 180 -6.75 -9.67 -5.98
N GLY A 181 -7.09 -10.07 -4.76
CA GLY A 181 -7.39 -9.12 -3.70
C GLY A 181 -7.21 -9.77 -2.34
N LYS A 182 -7.39 -8.95 -1.32
CA LYS A 182 -7.04 -9.33 0.05
C LYS A 182 -7.97 -8.75 1.09
N TRP A 183 -8.31 -9.57 2.08
CA TRP A 183 -8.82 -9.11 3.37
C TRP A 183 -7.67 -8.63 4.23
N LEU A 184 -7.79 -7.40 4.73
CA LEU A 184 -6.87 -6.73 5.65
C LEU A 184 -7.45 -6.77 7.06
N MET A 185 -6.63 -7.16 8.03
CA MET A 185 -6.92 -6.98 9.45
C MET A 185 -5.75 -6.27 10.12
N HIS A 186 -6.05 -5.14 10.76
CA HIS A 186 -5.09 -4.35 11.52
C HIS A 186 -5.23 -4.68 13.00
N LEU A 187 -4.13 -5.08 13.63
CA LEU A 187 -4.09 -5.50 15.02
C LEU A 187 -2.88 -4.83 15.70
N ASP A 188 -3.07 -4.40 16.93
CA ASP A 188 -1.95 -3.93 17.75
C ASP A 188 -0.94 -5.07 17.93
N SER A 189 0.35 -4.72 17.91
CA SER A 189 1.42 -5.71 18.09
C SER A 189 1.31 -6.46 19.42
N GLY A 190 1.76 -7.73 19.42
CA GLY A 190 1.77 -8.61 20.58
C GLY A 190 0.86 -9.83 20.44
N PHE A 191 0.46 -10.42 21.57
CA PHE A 191 -0.14 -11.77 21.60
C PHE A 191 -1.40 -11.94 20.74
N LYS A 192 -2.23 -10.90 20.60
CA LYS A 192 -3.46 -10.96 19.79
C LYS A 192 -3.14 -11.06 18.30
N LEU A 193 -2.15 -10.28 17.85
CA LEU A 193 -1.64 -10.35 16.48
C LEU A 193 -1.03 -11.73 16.22
N ASP A 194 -0.13 -12.19 17.10
CA ASP A 194 0.55 -13.48 16.90
C ASP A 194 -0.44 -14.64 16.85
N ASN A 195 -1.44 -14.64 17.73
CA ASN A 195 -2.49 -15.66 17.72
C ASN A 195 -3.35 -15.58 16.45
N ALA A 196 -3.75 -14.38 16.02
CA ALA A 196 -4.52 -14.22 14.79
C ALA A 196 -3.71 -14.68 13.56
N TRP A 197 -2.43 -14.34 13.52
CA TRP A 197 -1.47 -14.78 12.50
C TRP A 197 -1.35 -16.30 12.47
N GLU A 198 -1.08 -16.94 13.61
CA GLU A 198 -1.00 -18.41 13.70
C GLU A 198 -2.27 -19.07 13.17
N CYS A 199 -3.44 -18.57 13.57
CA CYS A 199 -4.74 -19.07 13.13
C CYS A 199 -4.89 -19.08 11.59
N VAL A 200 -4.61 -17.95 10.93
CA VAL A 200 -4.74 -17.86 9.46
C VAL A 200 -3.58 -18.51 8.71
N ALA A 201 -2.39 -18.56 9.30
CA ALA A 201 -1.23 -19.26 8.77
C ALA A 201 -1.49 -20.78 8.72
N ARG A 202 -2.06 -21.36 9.79
CA ARG A 202 -2.52 -22.76 9.81
C ARG A 202 -3.62 -23.02 8.79
N ALA A 203 -4.60 -22.12 8.65
CA ALA A 203 -5.63 -22.26 7.63
C ALA A 203 -5.06 -22.23 6.20
N THR A 204 -3.99 -21.47 5.97
CA THR A 204 -3.25 -21.43 4.71
C THR A 204 -2.51 -22.76 4.46
N LEU A 205 -1.83 -23.29 5.48
CA LEU A 205 -1.19 -24.61 5.44
C LEU A 205 -2.18 -25.75 5.12
N ASP A 206 -3.40 -25.65 5.62
CA ASP A 206 -4.49 -26.60 5.35
C ASP A 206 -5.20 -26.38 4.00
N GLY A 207 -4.72 -25.46 3.16
CA GLY A 207 -5.27 -25.16 1.84
C GLY A 207 -6.63 -24.44 1.87
N LYS A 208 -6.98 -23.78 2.97
CA LYS A 208 -8.22 -22.97 3.07
C LYS A 208 -8.04 -21.55 2.57
N ILE A 209 -6.80 -21.07 2.56
CA ILE A 209 -6.41 -19.74 2.09
C ILE A 209 -5.23 -19.94 1.14
N SER A 210 -5.21 -19.22 0.01
CA SER A 210 -4.17 -19.37 -1.02
C SER A 210 -2.82 -18.85 -0.55
N MET A 211 -2.82 -17.69 0.10
CA MET A 211 -1.64 -17.02 0.63
C MET A 211 -2.07 -16.09 1.77
N VAL A 212 -1.22 -16.00 2.78
CA VAL A 212 -1.33 -15.00 3.84
C VAL A 212 0.02 -14.34 4.08
N LYS A 213 0.02 -13.03 4.33
CA LYS A 213 1.22 -12.30 4.76
C LYS A 213 0.92 -11.34 5.88
N VAL A 214 1.90 -11.08 6.74
CA VAL A 214 1.82 -10.13 7.85
C VAL A 214 3.03 -9.20 7.83
N SER A 215 2.80 -7.92 8.10
CA SER A 215 3.87 -6.92 8.13
C SER A 215 4.80 -7.17 9.30
N ALA A 216 6.10 -6.98 9.10
CA ALA A 216 7.05 -6.95 10.21
C ALA A 216 6.76 -5.78 11.17
N PHE A 217 7.23 -5.88 12.41
CA PHE A 217 7.02 -4.89 13.46
C PHE A 217 7.93 -3.68 13.26
N ASP A 218 7.35 -2.48 13.23
CA ASP A 218 8.09 -1.22 13.23
C ASP A 218 7.77 -0.42 14.50
N PRO A 219 8.71 -0.35 15.47
CA PRO A 219 8.52 0.43 16.70
C PRO A 219 8.36 1.94 16.48
N LYS A 220 8.79 2.46 15.32
CA LYS A 220 8.72 3.88 14.96
C LYS A 220 7.55 4.19 14.02
N GLY A 221 6.89 3.15 13.52
CA GLY A 221 5.82 3.23 12.52
C GLY A 221 4.43 3.22 13.14
N ASP A 222 3.47 2.68 12.38
CA ASP A 222 2.10 2.47 12.85
C ASP A 222 2.11 1.43 14.00
N PRO A 223 1.46 1.71 15.15
CA PRO A 223 1.39 0.74 16.25
C PRO A 223 0.67 -0.57 15.87
N GLN A 224 -0.09 -0.56 14.76
CA GLN A 224 -0.80 -1.72 14.25
C GLN A 224 -0.02 -2.39 13.13
N GLN A 225 0.09 -3.73 13.21
CA GLN A 225 0.54 -4.56 12.10
C GLN A 225 -0.66 -5.05 11.29
N VAL A 226 -0.46 -5.28 10.01
CA VAL A 226 -1.51 -5.74 9.09
C VAL A 226 -1.27 -7.18 8.67
N ILE A 227 -2.30 -8.01 8.81
CA ILE A 227 -2.36 -9.35 8.19
C ILE A 227 -3.23 -9.24 6.93
N CYS A 228 -2.75 -9.79 5.83
CA CYS A 228 -3.37 -9.81 4.52
C CYS A 228 -3.63 -11.26 4.09
N CYS A 229 -4.90 -11.65 3.95
CA CYS A 229 -5.29 -12.98 3.42
C CYS A 229 -5.79 -12.81 1.98
N TYR A 230 -5.37 -13.67 1.05
CA TYR A 230 -5.61 -13.49 -0.39
C TYR A 230 -6.58 -14.50 -1.01
N ASN A 231 -7.32 -14.01 -2.01
CA ASN A 231 -8.00 -14.82 -3.02
C ASN A 231 -7.63 -14.32 -4.43
N GLU A 232 -7.98 -15.13 -5.44
CA GLU A 232 -7.54 -14.96 -6.81
C GLU A 232 -8.34 -13.94 -7.60
N ASN A 233 -9.64 -13.81 -7.32
CA ASN A 233 -10.52 -12.93 -8.08
C ASN A 233 -11.44 -12.06 -7.20
N PHE A 234 -11.12 -10.77 -7.07
CA PHE A 234 -11.95 -9.80 -6.34
C PHE A 234 -13.29 -9.48 -7.02
N THR A 235 -13.43 -9.81 -8.31
CA THR A 235 -14.67 -9.57 -9.05
C THR A 235 -15.68 -10.69 -8.84
N ASP A 236 -15.26 -11.83 -8.31
CA ASP A 236 -16.12 -12.90 -7.86
C ASP A 236 -16.46 -12.71 -6.37
N GLU A 237 -17.66 -12.19 -6.11
CA GLU A 237 -18.14 -11.93 -4.75
C GLU A 237 -18.19 -13.21 -3.90
N SER A 238 -18.42 -14.38 -4.51
CA SER A 238 -18.45 -15.65 -3.79
C SER A 238 -17.08 -16.04 -3.26
N GLU A 239 -15.99 -15.72 -3.97
CA GLU A 239 -14.63 -15.93 -3.47
C GLU A 239 -14.31 -15.03 -2.28
N VAL A 240 -14.73 -13.76 -2.35
CA VAL A 240 -14.51 -12.78 -1.28
C VAL A 240 -15.22 -13.23 0.01
N ILE A 241 -16.47 -13.68 -0.10
CA ILE A 241 -17.26 -14.20 1.02
C ILE A 241 -16.69 -15.53 1.54
N ARG A 242 -16.26 -16.42 0.65
CA ARG A 242 -15.61 -17.69 1.02
C ARG A 242 -14.33 -17.46 1.81
N LEU A 243 -13.53 -16.47 1.42
CA LEU A 243 -12.31 -16.11 2.14
C LEU A 243 -12.62 -15.48 3.51
N ASP A 244 -13.63 -14.59 3.62
CA ASP A 244 -14.10 -14.10 4.93
C ASP A 244 -14.50 -15.28 5.83
N SER A 245 -15.32 -16.19 5.32
CA SER A 245 -15.77 -17.38 6.05
C SER A 245 -14.60 -18.25 6.51
N ALA A 246 -13.59 -18.45 5.67
CA ALA A 246 -12.38 -19.19 6.02
C ALA A 246 -11.61 -18.49 7.16
N ILE A 247 -11.47 -17.17 7.12
CA ILE A 247 -10.85 -16.38 8.19
C ILE A 247 -11.67 -16.49 9.48
N ARG A 248 -13.00 -16.33 9.43
CA ARG A 248 -13.87 -16.41 10.61
C ARG A 248 -13.85 -17.80 11.26
N ALA A 249 -13.76 -18.86 10.45
CA ALA A 249 -13.66 -20.23 10.94
C ALA A 249 -12.40 -20.49 11.78
N THR A 250 -11.35 -19.68 11.63
CA THR A 250 -10.15 -19.73 12.48
C THR A 250 -10.33 -19.10 13.86
N GLY A 251 -11.44 -18.41 14.10
CA GLY A 251 -11.73 -17.70 15.35
C GLY A 251 -11.44 -16.20 15.33
N VAL A 252 -11.00 -15.63 14.20
CA VAL A 252 -10.74 -14.20 14.02
C VAL A 252 -12.06 -13.40 13.99
N LYS A 253 -12.18 -12.40 14.88
CA LYS A 253 -13.40 -11.60 15.08
C LYS A 253 -13.23 -10.10 14.89
N CYS A 254 -12.02 -9.62 14.60
CA CYS A 254 -11.80 -8.20 14.31
C CYS A 254 -12.49 -7.80 13.00
N SER A 255 -12.66 -6.50 12.80
CA SER A 255 -13.14 -5.97 11.53
C SER A 255 -12.15 -6.29 10.41
N LEU A 256 -12.66 -6.72 9.27
CA LEU A 256 -11.86 -6.93 8.07
C LEU A 256 -12.23 -5.89 7.03
N SER A 257 -11.26 -5.46 6.24
CA SER A 257 -11.49 -4.57 5.10
C SER A 257 -10.85 -5.13 3.84
N TYR A 258 -11.57 -5.16 2.74
CA TYR A 258 -11.11 -5.84 1.53
C TYR A 258 -10.53 -4.84 0.52
N LYS A 259 -9.28 -5.04 0.10
CA LYS A 259 -8.59 -4.20 -0.90
C LYS A 259 -8.25 -5.04 -2.14
N PRO A 260 -8.68 -4.63 -3.34
CA PRO A 260 -8.22 -5.21 -4.60
C PRO A 260 -6.74 -4.91 -4.86
N ASP A 261 -6.00 -5.83 -5.45
CA ASP A 261 -4.57 -5.61 -5.72
C ASP A 261 -4.33 -4.55 -6.77
N VAL A 262 -5.27 -4.37 -7.72
CA VAL A 262 -5.26 -3.25 -8.65
C VAL A 262 -5.16 -1.90 -7.93
N TYR A 263 -5.80 -1.72 -6.77
CA TYR A 263 -5.66 -0.47 -6.00
C TYR A 263 -4.27 -0.30 -5.41
N THR A 264 -3.62 -1.39 -4.99
CA THR A 264 -2.24 -1.34 -4.52
C THR A 264 -1.29 -0.99 -5.67
N HIS A 265 -1.39 -1.67 -6.81
CA HIS A 265 -0.55 -1.40 -7.98
C HIS A 265 -0.72 0.04 -8.48
N LEU A 266 -1.95 0.58 -8.50
CA LEU A 266 -2.21 1.95 -8.97
C LEU A 266 -1.98 3.04 -7.90
N GLY A 267 -1.44 2.71 -6.73
CA GLY A 267 -1.17 3.68 -5.67
C GLY A 267 -2.43 4.28 -5.02
N ILE A 268 -3.57 3.59 -5.12
CA ILE A 268 -4.85 4.00 -4.51
C ILE A 268 -4.87 3.57 -3.04
N TYR A 269 -4.45 4.49 -2.17
CA TYR A 269 -4.47 4.35 -0.71
C TYR A 269 -5.40 5.38 -0.05
N ARG A 270 -5.47 5.38 1.28
CA ARG A 270 -6.26 6.36 2.04
C ARG A 270 -5.82 7.79 1.68
N ARG A 271 -6.79 8.71 1.57
CA ARG A 271 -6.57 10.11 1.18
C ARG A 271 -5.95 10.30 -0.21
N ASN A 272 -6.24 9.41 -1.17
CA ASN A 272 -5.85 9.60 -2.56
C ASN A 272 -6.57 10.80 -3.21
N ARG A 273 -5.98 11.29 -4.31
CA ARG A 273 -6.45 12.47 -5.05
C ARG A 273 -7.84 12.29 -5.70
N TRP A 274 -8.24 11.05 -5.99
CA TRP A 274 -9.53 10.73 -6.63
C TRP A 274 -10.67 10.51 -5.63
N LYS A 275 -10.39 10.61 -4.32
CA LYS A 275 -11.35 10.37 -3.24
C LYS A 275 -12.01 8.98 -3.29
N LEU A 276 -11.37 8.02 -3.95
CA LEU A 276 -11.82 6.63 -3.95
C LEU A 276 -11.64 6.03 -2.56
N CYS A 277 -12.60 5.23 -2.12
CA CYS A 277 -12.41 4.40 -0.94
C CYS A 277 -11.37 3.32 -1.29
N PRO A 278 -10.28 3.16 -0.51
CA PRO A 278 -9.22 2.19 -0.82
C PRO A 278 -9.62 0.75 -0.49
N THR A 279 -10.84 0.51 -0.04
CA THR A 279 -11.41 -0.82 0.25
C THR A 279 -12.83 -0.91 -0.29
N ILE A 280 -13.19 -2.08 -0.85
CA ILE A 280 -14.45 -2.29 -1.56
C ILE A 280 -15.44 -3.20 -0.82
N TYR A 281 -14.96 -3.98 0.17
CA TYR A 281 -15.83 -4.67 1.14
C TYR A 281 -15.37 -4.36 2.57
N GLU A 282 -16.31 -4.46 3.50
CA GLU A 282 -16.06 -4.47 4.95
C GLU A 282 -16.77 -5.69 5.54
N SER A 283 -16.14 -6.37 6.49
CA SER A 283 -16.74 -7.47 7.24
C SER A 283 -16.67 -7.18 8.74
N LYS A 284 -17.83 -7.17 9.38
CA LYS A 284 -17.98 -6.99 10.84
C LYS A 284 -18.51 -8.27 11.46
N PHE A 285 -17.82 -8.77 12.48
CA PHE A 285 -18.27 -9.96 13.20
C PHE A 285 -19.33 -9.57 14.24
N ASP A 286 -20.51 -10.17 14.16
CA ASP A 286 -21.58 -9.95 15.13
C ASP A 286 -21.48 -10.95 16.29
N LEU A 287 -21.21 -10.40 17.49
CA LEU A 287 -21.11 -11.17 18.72
C LEU A 287 -22.48 -11.46 19.36
N GLU A 288 -23.50 -10.66 19.01
CA GLU A 288 -24.85 -10.65 19.57
C GLU A 288 -25.81 -11.54 18.75
N CYS A 289 -25.57 -11.69 17.45
CA CYS A 289 -26.39 -12.56 16.58
C CYS A 289 -26.25 -14.06 16.94
N VAL A 290 -27.34 -14.80 16.80
CA VAL A 290 -27.40 -16.26 16.98
C VAL A 290 -28.04 -16.91 15.74
N PRO A 291 -27.33 -17.79 15.00
CA PRO A 291 -25.92 -18.12 15.18
C PRO A 291 -25.01 -16.93 14.85
N ARG A 292 -23.88 -16.83 15.57
CA ARG A 292 -22.87 -15.77 15.35
C ARG A 292 -22.36 -15.85 13.92
N ARG A 293 -22.30 -14.70 13.24
CA ARG A 293 -21.87 -14.59 11.85
C ARG A 293 -21.19 -13.26 11.58
N SER A 294 -20.51 -13.16 10.45
CA SER A 294 -20.07 -11.88 9.88
C SER A 294 -21.21 -11.25 9.06
N HIS A 295 -21.23 -9.92 9.05
CA HIS A 295 -21.98 -9.12 8.08
C HIS A 295 -20.97 -8.51 7.11
N VAL A 296 -21.04 -8.90 5.84
CA VAL A 296 -20.18 -8.36 4.78
C VAL A 296 -20.96 -7.32 4.01
N THR A 297 -20.44 -6.10 3.93
CA THR A 297 -21.01 -5.00 3.16
C THR A 297 -20.11 -4.68 1.97
N ASN A 298 -20.70 -4.67 0.77
CA ASN A 298 -20.08 -4.12 -0.43
C ASN A 298 -20.15 -2.58 -0.37
N LYS A 299 -19.00 -1.92 -0.25
CA LYS A 299 -18.90 -0.47 -0.06
C LYS A 299 -19.10 0.32 -1.35
N VAL A 300 -19.06 -0.34 -2.50
CA VAL A 300 -19.34 0.29 -3.80
C VAL A 300 -20.85 0.41 -3.98
N THR A 301 -21.59 -0.65 -3.69
CA THR A 301 -23.06 -0.70 -3.86
C THR A 301 -23.84 -0.33 -2.60
N ASN A 302 -23.19 -0.31 -1.44
CA ASN A 302 -23.79 -0.18 -0.10
C ASN A 302 -24.79 -1.30 0.23
N LEU A 303 -24.58 -2.51 -0.30
CA LEU A 303 -25.42 -3.67 -0.04
C LEU A 303 -24.72 -4.67 0.89
N GLU A 304 -25.49 -5.30 1.77
CA GLU A 304 -25.06 -6.48 2.54
C GLU A 304 -25.13 -7.72 1.64
N VAL A 305 -24.10 -8.57 1.71
CA VAL A 305 -23.91 -9.71 0.78
C VAL A 305 -23.85 -11.07 1.49
N THR A 306 -24.22 -11.11 2.78
CA THR A 306 -24.23 -12.31 3.65
C THR A 306 -25.50 -12.43 4.45
#